data_AF-A0A1Y5R8Y9-F1
#
_entry.id   AF-A0A1Y5R8Y9-F1
#
_cell.length_a   1.000
_cell.length_b   1.000
_cell.length_c   1.000
_cell.angle_alpha   90.00
_cell.angle_beta   90.00
_cell.angle_gamma   90.00
#
_symmetry.space_group_name_H-M   'P 1'
#
loop_
_entity.id
_entity.type
_entity.pdbx_description
1 polymer ?
#
loop_
_entity_poly.entity_id
_entity_poly.type
_entity_poly.pdbx_seq_one_letter_code
_entity_poly.pdbx_strand_id
1 'polypeptide(L)'
;MGLYHCGENRIEILPPDATGALRKPNSAFAEFPTEQFFDSIVTHELSHAAFDKIPCATGICPATAEYVAYTMQIRSLIHAGHSDLGVGMNLDKTIENDEINAVFLMMAPDIFIQKAWTHLSQQEDACSYVGQIMSGKIRFDFEAP
;
A
#
# COMPACT_ATOMS: atom_id res chain seq x y z
N MET A 1 4.43 -10.56 -4.74
CA MET A 1 3.73 -11.80 -4.29
C MET A 1 2.39 -11.88 -4.99
N GLY A 2 1.72 -10.76 -5.18
CA GLY A 2 0.88 -10.54 -6.34
C GLY A 2 1.56 -9.66 -7.39
N LEU A 3 0.87 -9.50 -8.52
CA LEU A 3 1.12 -8.54 -9.58
C LEU A 3 -0.19 -8.25 -10.32
N TYR A 4 -0.66 -7.00 -10.23
CA TYR A 4 -1.63 -6.46 -11.17
C TYR A 4 -0.94 -6.02 -12.48
N HIS A 5 -1.44 -6.51 -13.61
CA HIS A 5 -1.01 -6.11 -14.94
C HIS A 5 -1.84 -4.92 -15.42
N CYS A 6 -1.29 -3.70 -15.27
CA CYS A 6 -1.97 -2.45 -15.62
C CYS A 6 -2.51 -2.45 -17.05
N GLY A 7 -3.77 -2.04 -17.21
CA GLY A 7 -4.48 -2.05 -18.50
C GLY A 7 -4.94 -3.43 -19.00
N GLU A 8 -4.49 -4.53 -18.40
CA GLU A 8 -4.84 -5.90 -18.84
C GLU A 8 -5.98 -6.52 -18.03
N ASN A 9 -6.43 -5.87 -16.96
CA ASN A 9 -7.43 -6.40 -16.02
C ASN A 9 -7.07 -7.81 -15.50
N ARG A 10 -5.77 -8.08 -15.34
CA ARG A 10 -5.24 -9.37 -14.87
C ARG A 10 -4.50 -9.18 -13.55
N ILE A 11 -4.80 -10.01 -12.57
CA ILE A 11 -4.03 -10.16 -11.33
C ILE A 11 -3.42 -11.56 -11.35
N GLU A 12 -2.12 -11.64 -11.11
CA GLU A 12 -1.41 -12.88 -10.84
C GLU A 12 -0.99 -12.90 -9.38
N ILE A 13 -1.30 -13.98 -8.68
CA ILE A 13 -1.00 -14.13 -7.26
C ILE A 13 -0.42 -15.52 -7.00
N LEU A 14 0.61 -15.58 -6.17
CA LEU A 14 1.16 -16.85 -5.69
C LEU A 14 0.16 -17.53 -4.75
N PRO A 15 0.01 -18.87 -4.82
CA PRO A 15 -0.86 -19.59 -3.90
C PRO A 15 -0.42 -19.38 -2.43
N PRO A 16 -1.33 -19.56 -1.45
CA PRO A 16 -1.06 -19.26 -0.04
C PRO A 16 0.24 -19.85 0.50
N ASP A 17 0.53 -21.12 0.21
CA ASP A 17 1.75 -21.80 0.66
C ASP A 17 3.03 -21.13 0.14
N ALA A 18 3.04 -20.75 -1.14
CA ALA A 18 4.18 -20.06 -1.75
C ALA A 18 4.34 -18.63 -1.24
N THR A 19 3.21 -17.95 -1.00
CA THR A 19 3.18 -16.61 -0.38
C THR A 19 3.78 -16.64 1.03
N GLY A 20 3.39 -17.61 1.85
CA GLY A 20 3.95 -17.81 3.19
C GLY A 20 5.46 -18.11 3.15
N ALA A 21 5.89 -18.98 2.23
CA ALA A 21 7.30 -19.38 2.10
C ALA A 21 8.23 -18.23 1.66
N LEU A 22 7.73 -17.28 0.86
CA LEU A 22 8.51 -16.12 0.39
C LEU A 22 8.43 -14.91 1.32
N ARG A 23 7.61 -14.97 2.38
CA ARG A 23 7.49 -13.88 3.33
C ARG A 23 8.79 -13.68 4.10
N LYS A 24 9.30 -12.45 4.06
CA LYS A 24 10.50 -12.09 4.82
C LYS A 24 10.18 -12.10 6.32
N PRO A 25 11.01 -12.76 7.16
CA PRO A 25 10.80 -12.82 8.61
C PRO A 25 10.78 -11.46 9.32
N ASN A 26 11.38 -10.42 8.71
CA ASN A 26 11.46 -9.07 9.29
C ASN A 26 10.60 -8.06 8.51
N SER A 27 9.65 -8.51 7.69
CA SER A 27 8.73 -7.60 6.99
C SER A 27 7.65 -7.05 7.92
N ALA A 28 7.01 -5.95 7.52
CA ALA A 28 5.82 -5.40 8.18
C ALA A 28 4.63 -6.37 8.28
N PHE A 29 4.71 -7.55 7.66
CA PHE A 29 3.64 -8.54 7.64
C PHE A 29 4.05 -9.90 8.22
N ALA A 30 5.24 -9.99 8.83
CA ALA A 30 5.85 -11.25 9.24
C ALA A 30 4.99 -12.09 10.21
N GLU A 31 4.27 -11.41 11.11
CA GLU A 31 3.53 -12.04 12.21
C GLU A 31 2.13 -12.52 11.83
N PHE A 32 1.62 -12.15 10.64
CA PHE A 32 0.25 -12.53 10.26
C PHE A 32 0.15 -14.02 9.90
N PRO A 33 -0.96 -14.71 10.24
CA PRO A 33 -1.28 -16.01 9.66
C PRO A 33 -1.23 -15.98 8.12
N THR A 34 -0.74 -17.06 7.49
CA THR A 34 -0.54 -17.14 6.03
C THR A 34 -1.80 -16.79 5.24
N GLU A 35 -2.96 -17.33 5.61
CA GLU A 35 -4.23 -17.06 4.93
C GLU A 35 -4.60 -15.56 4.97
N GLN A 36 -4.44 -14.92 6.12
CA GLN A 36 -4.78 -13.50 6.27
C GLN A 36 -3.77 -12.61 5.54
N PHE A 37 -2.49 -12.99 5.53
CA PHE A 37 -1.49 -12.30 4.73
C PHE A 37 -1.79 -12.44 3.23
N PHE A 38 -2.18 -13.64 2.77
CA PHE A 38 -2.62 -13.88 1.40
C PHE A 38 -3.82 -13.01 1.02
N ASP A 39 -4.88 -12.99 1.84
CA ASP A 39 -6.07 -12.15 1.60
C ASP A 39 -5.72 -10.65 1.56
N SER A 40 -4.75 -10.23 2.37
CA SER A 40 -4.24 -8.85 2.34
C SER A 40 -3.54 -8.51 1.03
N ILE A 41 -2.80 -9.46 0.44
CA ILE A 41 -2.17 -9.30 -0.87
C ILE A 41 -3.24 -9.25 -1.97
N VAL A 42 -4.29 -10.05 -1.88
CA VAL A 42 -5.43 -9.93 -2.82
C VAL A 42 -6.02 -8.53 -2.76
N THR A 43 -6.21 -7.97 -1.56
CA THR A 43 -6.70 -6.60 -1.40
C THR A 43 -5.73 -5.57 -1.98
N HIS A 44 -4.41 -5.77 -1.81
CA HIS A 44 -3.37 -4.95 -2.40
C HIS A 44 -3.51 -4.88 -3.93
N GLU A 45 -3.57 -6.04 -4.61
CA GLU A 45 -3.66 -6.08 -6.07
C GLU A 45 -5.01 -5.55 -6.60
N LEU A 46 -6.11 -5.78 -5.88
CA LEU A 46 -7.41 -5.18 -6.21
C LEU A 46 -7.38 -3.65 -6.11
N SER A 47 -6.57 -3.10 -5.21
CA SER A 47 -6.40 -1.65 -5.08
C SER A 47 -5.66 -1.07 -6.28
N HIS A 48 -4.65 -1.76 -6.80
CA HIS A 48 -4.04 -1.39 -8.08
C HIS A 48 -5.05 -1.42 -9.23
N ALA A 49 -5.88 -2.47 -9.30
CA ALA A 49 -6.93 -2.56 -10.32
C ALA A 49 -7.95 -1.42 -10.23
N ALA A 50 -8.32 -1.01 -9.00
CA ALA A 50 -9.20 0.13 -8.77
C ALA A 50 -8.53 1.47 -9.17
N PHE A 51 -7.20 1.58 -9.04
CA PHE A 51 -6.44 2.78 -9.35
C PHE A 51 -6.03 2.90 -10.83
N ASP A 52 -6.08 1.80 -11.61
CA ASP A 52 -5.57 1.72 -13.01
C ASP A 52 -6.06 2.83 -13.95
N LYS A 53 -7.27 3.36 -13.72
CA LYS A 53 -7.88 4.39 -14.57
C LYS A 53 -7.65 5.82 -14.09
N ILE A 54 -6.94 6.01 -12.98
CA ILE A 54 -6.70 7.35 -12.42
C ILE A 54 -5.56 8.01 -13.21
N PRO A 55 -5.80 9.18 -13.83
CA PRO A 55 -4.78 9.85 -14.64
C PRO A 55 -3.53 10.20 -13.83
N CYS A 56 -2.37 9.89 -14.40
CA CYS A 56 -1.07 10.27 -13.86
C CYS A 56 -0.32 11.18 -14.84
N ALA A 57 0.25 12.28 -14.34
CA ALA A 57 0.96 13.26 -15.19
C ALA A 57 2.16 12.64 -15.92
N THR A 58 2.91 11.77 -15.25
CA THR A 58 4.11 11.09 -15.76
C THR A 58 3.80 9.77 -16.49
N GLY A 59 2.52 9.46 -16.74
CA GLY A 59 2.08 8.18 -17.28
C GLY A 59 2.02 7.04 -16.26
N ILE A 60 2.95 7.00 -15.30
CA ILE A 60 2.92 6.09 -14.14
C ILE A 60 3.16 6.86 -12.84
N CYS A 61 2.35 6.55 -11.81
CA CYS A 61 2.40 7.18 -10.48
C CYS A 61 2.66 6.10 -9.42
N PRO A 62 3.88 5.53 -9.39
CA PRO A 62 4.17 4.37 -8.55
C PRO A 62 3.99 4.66 -7.06
N ALA A 63 4.43 5.81 -6.55
CA ALA A 63 4.28 6.11 -5.13
C ALA A 63 2.80 6.27 -4.75
N THR A 64 2.01 6.91 -5.59
CA THR A 64 0.57 7.10 -5.35
C THR A 64 -0.20 5.78 -5.43
N ALA A 65 0.08 4.95 -6.43
CA ALA A 65 -0.57 3.64 -6.59
C ALA A 65 -0.27 2.72 -5.39
N GLU A 66 1.01 2.64 -4.99
CA GLU A 66 1.44 1.82 -3.86
C GLU A 66 0.94 2.35 -2.52
N TYR A 67 0.84 3.68 -2.36
CA TYR A 67 0.23 4.27 -1.16
C TYR A 67 -1.21 3.77 -0.98
N VAL A 68 -2.02 3.80 -2.05
CA VAL A 68 -3.39 3.26 -2.01
C VAL A 68 -3.36 1.77 -1.71
N ALA A 69 -2.53 1.00 -2.41
CA ALA A 69 -2.48 -0.46 -2.26
C ALA A 69 -2.08 -0.90 -0.85
N TYR A 70 -1.00 -0.36 -0.28
CA TYR A 70 -0.57 -0.72 1.08
C TYR A 70 -1.53 -0.24 2.16
N THR A 71 -2.12 0.95 2.02
CA THR A 71 -3.08 1.44 3.02
C THR A 71 -4.35 0.60 3.02
N MET A 72 -4.83 0.14 1.86
CA MET A 72 -5.96 -0.80 1.77
C MET A 72 -5.60 -2.19 2.27
N GLN A 73 -4.40 -2.69 1.96
CA GLN A 73 -3.89 -3.95 2.49
C GLN A 73 -3.88 -3.94 4.02
N ILE A 74 -3.30 -2.91 4.64
CA ILE A 74 -3.26 -2.77 6.10
C ILE A 74 -4.66 -2.65 6.69
N ARG A 75 -5.52 -1.83 6.06
CA ARG A 75 -6.91 -1.67 6.48
C ARG A 75 -7.69 -2.99 6.45
N SER A 76 -7.43 -3.86 5.48
CA SER A 76 -8.06 -5.19 5.40
C SER A 76 -7.67 -6.08 6.59
N LEU A 77 -6.40 -6.02 7.02
CA LEU A 77 -5.90 -6.76 8.18
C LEU A 77 -6.55 -6.24 9.47
N ILE A 78 -6.65 -4.93 9.64
CA ILE A 78 -7.34 -4.33 10.80
C ILE A 78 -8.81 -4.77 10.84
N HIS A 79 -9.50 -4.76 9.69
CA HIS A 79 -10.90 -5.19 9.61
C HIS A 79 -11.06 -6.68 9.97
N ALA A 80 -10.06 -7.51 9.68
CA ALA A 80 -10.00 -8.91 10.08
C ALA A 80 -9.65 -9.13 11.57
N GLY A 81 -9.56 -8.05 12.37
CA GLY A 81 -9.32 -8.10 13.81
C GLY A 81 -7.87 -7.87 14.23
N HIS A 82 -6.98 -7.48 13.31
CA HIS A 82 -5.57 -7.23 13.62
C HIS A 82 -5.29 -5.76 13.84
N SER A 83 -5.55 -5.28 15.04
CA SER A 83 -5.25 -3.90 15.43
C SER A 83 -3.76 -3.66 15.70
N ASP A 84 -2.99 -4.71 15.95
CA ASP A 84 -1.56 -4.63 16.26
C ASP A 84 -0.78 -5.02 15.00
N LEU A 85 -0.48 -4.03 14.18
CA LEU A 85 0.28 -4.24 12.96
C LEU A 85 1.71 -4.54 13.36
N GLY A 86 2.13 -5.80 13.14
CA GLY A 86 3.48 -6.24 13.40
C GLY A 86 4.49 -5.30 12.75
N VAL A 87 5.38 -4.75 13.56
CA VAL A 87 6.55 -3.93 13.20
C VAL A 87 6.30 -2.41 13.09
N GLY A 88 6.61 -1.71 14.19
CA GLY A 88 7.37 -0.45 14.16
C GLY A 88 6.62 0.81 13.74
N MET A 89 5.30 0.79 13.65
CA MET A 89 4.52 1.98 13.29
C MET A 89 4.62 3.03 14.40
N ASN A 90 5.44 4.04 14.17
CA ASN A 90 5.49 5.21 15.03
C ASN A 90 4.34 6.14 14.61
N LEU A 91 3.16 5.92 15.20
CA LEU A 91 1.97 6.75 14.97
C LEU A 91 2.07 8.14 15.63
N ASP A 92 3.03 8.35 16.52
CA ASP A 92 3.27 9.64 17.18
C ASP A 92 4.07 10.61 16.30
N LYS A 93 4.68 10.11 15.21
CA LYS A 93 5.40 10.94 14.25
C LYS A 93 4.45 11.43 13.15
N THR A 94 4.36 12.74 12.96
CA THR A 94 3.76 13.34 11.75
C THR A 94 4.60 12.98 10.53
N ILE A 95 3.96 12.41 9.51
CA ILE A 95 4.56 12.15 8.21
C ILE A 95 4.10 13.25 7.26
N GLU A 96 5.05 13.89 6.57
CA GLU A 96 4.73 14.91 5.56
C GLU A 96 4.48 14.27 4.18
N ASN A 97 3.81 15.00 3.27
CA ASN A 97 3.48 14.47 1.94
C ASN A 97 4.74 14.10 1.11
N ASP A 98 5.84 14.85 1.26
CA ASP A 98 7.09 14.61 0.53
C ASP A 98 7.87 13.40 1.05
N GLU A 99 7.56 12.93 2.27
CA GLU A 99 8.07 11.68 2.82
C GLU A 99 7.45 10.44 2.16
N ILE A 100 6.33 10.59 1.44
CA ILE A 100 5.73 9.56 0.60
C ILE A 100 6.26 9.74 -0.82
N ASN A 101 7.19 8.90 -1.24
CA ASN A 101 7.81 9.02 -2.56
C ASN A 101 8.38 7.69 -3.07
N ALA A 102 8.68 7.65 -4.37
CA ALA A 102 9.19 6.48 -5.05
C ALA A 102 10.59 6.04 -4.57
N VAL A 103 11.39 6.95 -3.99
CA VAL A 103 12.72 6.60 -3.45
C VAL A 103 12.57 5.68 -2.25
N PHE A 104 11.68 6.02 -1.30
CA PHE A 104 11.39 5.12 -0.17
C PHE A 104 10.80 3.80 -0.65
N LEU A 105 9.86 3.84 -1.60
CA LEU A 105 9.27 2.63 -2.18
C LEU A 105 10.34 1.67 -2.72
N MET A 106 11.30 2.17 -3.50
CA MET A 106 12.31 1.31 -4.12
C MET A 106 13.45 0.90 -3.19
N MET A 107 13.89 1.81 -2.31
CA MET A 107 15.10 1.61 -1.50
C MET A 107 14.80 0.99 -0.13
N ALA A 108 13.61 1.24 0.41
CA ALA A 108 13.21 0.80 1.74
C ALA A 108 11.68 0.55 1.82
N PRO A 109 11.18 -0.49 1.13
CA PRO A 109 9.73 -0.73 1.00
C PRO A 109 9.03 -0.88 2.36
N ASP A 110 9.64 -1.54 3.35
CA ASP A 110 9.05 -1.63 4.70
C ASP A 110 8.90 -0.26 5.38
N ILE A 111 9.83 0.69 5.13
CA ILE A 111 9.71 2.07 5.62
C ILE A 111 8.62 2.82 4.86
N PHE A 112 8.49 2.60 3.55
CA PHE A 112 7.40 3.18 2.76
C PHE A 112 6.03 2.73 3.30
N ILE A 113 5.85 1.44 3.57
CA ILE A 113 4.63 0.86 4.13
C ILE A 113 4.27 1.53 5.47
N GLN A 114 5.24 1.63 6.38
CA GLN A 114 5.05 2.29 7.68
C GLN A 114 4.63 3.75 7.51
N LYS A 115 5.35 4.50 6.67
CA LYS A 115 5.04 5.91 6.40
C LYS A 115 3.65 6.09 5.78
N ALA A 116 3.30 5.27 4.79
CA ALA A 116 2.01 5.35 4.12
C ALA A 116 0.84 5.13 5.10
N TRP A 117 0.97 4.15 5.99
CA TRP A 117 -0.06 3.91 7.01
C TRP A 117 -0.11 5.00 8.08
N THR A 118 1.02 5.43 8.63
CA THR A 118 1.05 6.54 9.60
C THR A 118 0.45 7.80 8.98
N HIS A 119 0.85 8.12 7.75
CA HIS A 119 0.35 9.27 7.00
C HIS A 119 -1.15 9.21 6.74
N LEU A 120 -1.72 8.03 6.45
CA LEU A 120 -3.16 7.90 6.31
C LEU A 120 -3.88 7.99 7.66
N SER A 121 -3.30 7.39 8.70
CA SER A 121 -3.88 7.32 10.05
C SER A 121 -3.94 8.69 10.75
N GLN A 122 -3.07 9.63 10.35
CA GLN A 122 -3.09 10.99 10.88
C GLN A 122 -4.18 11.88 10.23
N GLN A 123 -4.86 11.41 9.18
CA GLN A 123 -5.92 12.17 8.53
C GLN A 123 -7.21 12.13 9.36
N GLU A 124 -7.87 13.27 9.51
CA GLU A 124 -9.17 13.36 10.21
C GLU A 124 -10.25 12.49 9.53
N ASP A 125 -10.25 12.45 8.20
CA ASP A 125 -11.10 11.59 7.39
C ASP A 125 -10.28 10.82 6.34
N ALA A 126 -9.76 9.67 6.76
CA ALA A 126 -8.96 8.78 5.91
C ALA A 126 -9.71 8.32 4.64
N CYS A 127 -11.03 8.13 4.71
CA CYS A 127 -11.82 7.69 3.56
C CYS A 127 -11.93 8.81 2.52
N SER A 128 -12.26 10.03 2.96
CA SER A 128 -12.29 11.20 2.08
C SER A 128 -10.91 11.48 1.48
N TYR A 129 -9.84 11.32 2.26
CA TYR A 129 -8.47 11.48 1.78
C TYR A 129 -8.14 10.48 0.64
N VAL A 130 -8.44 9.20 0.83
CA VAL A 130 -8.29 8.20 -0.25
C VAL A 130 -9.17 8.56 -1.44
N GLY A 131 -10.42 9.01 -1.23
CA GLY A 131 -11.30 9.46 -2.31
C GLY A 131 -10.73 10.62 -3.13
N GLN A 132 -9.95 11.51 -2.52
CA GLN A 132 -9.24 12.59 -3.22
C GLN A 132 -8.07 12.04 -4.06
N ILE A 133 -7.34 11.04 -3.58
CA ILE A 133 -6.33 10.34 -4.38
C ILE A 133 -6.99 9.61 -5.56
N MET A 134 -8.06 8.86 -5.31
CA MET A 134 -8.83 8.13 -6.32
C MET A 134 -9.56 9.03 -7.32
N SER A 135 -9.56 10.35 -7.13
CA SER A 135 -10.05 11.32 -8.12
C SER A 135 -8.94 12.10 -8.81
N GLY A 136 -7.67 11.76 -8.53
CA GLY A 136 -6.49 12.42 -9.10
C GLY A 136 -6.20 13.81 -8.52
N LYS A 137 -6.91 14.22 -7.45
CA LYS A 137 -6.72 15.53 -6.81
C LYS A 137 -5.43 15.58 -5.98
N ILE A 138 -5.12 14.46 -5.33
CA ILE A 138 -3.90 14.26 -4.54
C ILE A 138 -3.02 13.23 -5.24
N ARG A 139 -1.71 13.48 -5.26
CA ARG A 139 -0.68 12.56 -5.75
C ARG A 139 0.63 12.83 -5.01
N PHE A 140 1.46 11.80 -4.94
CA PHE A 140 2.80 11.84 -4.35
C PHE A 140 3.92 11.82 -5.41
N ASP A 141 3.56 11.52 -6.65
CA ASP A 141 4.47 11.52 -7.79
C ASP A 141 4.47 12.92 -8.44
N PHE A 142 5.66 13.50 -8.53
CA PHE A 142 5.89 14.79 -9.18
C PHE A 142 6.88 14.59 -10.32
N GLU A 143 6.69 15.33 -11.41
CA GLU A 143 7.75 15.52 -12.40
C GLU A 143 8.94 16.15 -11.67
N ALA A 144 10.14 15.59 -11.85
CA ALA A 144 11.34 16.32 -11.49
C ALA A 144 11.32 17.67 -12.25
N PRO A 145 11.65 18.79 -11.60
CA PRO A 145 11.68 20.10 -12.25
C PRO A 145 12.67 20.14 -13.42
#